data_AF-A0A653EP47-F1
#
_entry.id   AF-A0A653EP47-F1
#
_cell.length_a   1.000
_cell.length_b   1.000
_cell.length_c   1.000
_cell.angle_alpha   90.00
_cell.angle_beta   90.00
_cell.angle_gamma   90.00
#
_symmetry.space_group_name_H-M   'P 1'
#
loop_
_entity.id
_entity.type
_entity.pdbx_description
1 polymer ?
#
loop_
_entity_poly.entity_id
_entity_poly.type
_entity_poly.pdbx_seq_one_letter_code
_entity_poly.pdbx_strand_id
1 'polypeptide(L)'
;MSFMITTPEMVSIAATDLERLGATINAANTAAALPTTNVLAAGADEVSAAIAASFGAHAQAYQALSAQAATFHTQFVQALNAGAGAYAAAEAANVEQNLLNAVNAPTQALFGRPLIGNGTDGTAPGQDGGAGGLLYGNGGNGAAGTNPGVAGGKGGAAGLIGNGGAGGKGGAGAAGGAGGAGGLLHGNGGAGAAGGADFAGGGAGGFGGSAGLWGNGGVGGAGATGGFGGGGLGGVGGRGGNAGILFGAAGAGGAGGAADFGVAGGAGGAGSLFGAGGTGGTGGFGQVAGGAGGDGGTGGLFGAGGTGGTGGLSPGDGGTGGAGGTGGLFGGGGAGGTGGQGTNANGGNGGAGGNAGMLFGNGGTGGNGGSSEFNGAGGAGGSGGNAGMLFGAGGTGGNGGNGGGGAIGGGPGGGAGGAGGAAGKAGTLFGDGGSGGNGGNGGGQFQGLAGGDGGDGGAASNAVLFGNGGSGGSGGNGGSGTTGGAGGDGANGGDAWLIGNGGNGGNAGTGAPPGQAGTGGIRLRLFGRNGTNGS
;
A
#
# COMPACT_ATOMS: atom_id res chain seq x y z
N MET A 1 22.17 -43.02 15.70
CA MET A 1 21.88 -42.00 16.73
C MET A 1 21.11 -42.70 17.83
N SER A 2 21.64 -42.77 19.07
CA SER A 2 20.90 -43.40 20.17
C SER A 2 19.74 -42.49 20.59
N PHE A 3 18.53 -43.03 20.64
CA PHE A 3 17.39 -42.30 21.20
C PHE A 3 17.57 -42.16 22.71
N MET A 4 17.66 -40.91 23.18
CA MET A 4 17.59 -40.60 24.61
C MET A 4 16.11 -40.57 24.99
N ILE A 5 15.64 -41.61 25.70
CA ILE A 5 14.29 -41.67 26.27
C ILE A 5 14.40 -41.09 27.68
N THR A 6 14.13 -39.79 27.84
CA THR A 6 13.88 -39.20 29.16
C THR A 6 12.39 -39.34 29.45
N THR A 7 11.99 -40.04 30.51
CA THR A 7 10.61 -40.01 30.99
C THR A 7 10.42 -38.72 31.80
N PRO A 8 9.67 -37.71 31.32
CA PRO A 8 9.54 -36.42 32.01
C PRO A 8 9.00 -36.57 33.43
N GLU A 9 8.19 -37.59 33.66
CA GLU A 9 7.65 -37.97 34.97
C GLU A 9 8.76 -38.32 35.99
N MET A 10 9.78 -39.08 35.60
CA MET A 10 10.90 -39.42 36.49
C MET A 10 11.75 -38.20 36.84
N VAL A 11 11.88 -37.25 35.92
CA VAL A 11 12.62 -35.99 36.15
C VAL A 11 11.87 -35.08 37.12
N SER A 12 10.53 -35.01 37.03
CA SER A 12 9.71 -34.25 37.98
C SER A 12 9.74 -34.83 39.40
N ILE A 13 9.75 -36.16 39.52
CA ILE A 13 9.88 -36.85 40.80
C ILE A 13 11.24 -36.55 41.42
N ALA A 14 12.31 -36.65 40.63
CA ALA A 14 13.66 -36.31 41.08
C ALA A 14 13.78 -34.84 41.53
N ALA A 15 13.15 -33.90 40.81
CA ALA A 15 13.12 -32.49 41.21
C ALA A 15 12.39 -32.28 42.56
N THR A 16 11.29 -32.99 42.78
CA THR A 16 10.53 -32.95 44.05
C THR A 16 11.37 -33.52 45.21
N ASP A 17 12.09 -34.61 44.98
CA ASP A 17 12.96 -35.21 46.01
C ASP A 17 14.17 -34.31 46.32
N LEU A 18 14.74 -33.66 45.30
CA LEU A 18 15.79 -32.66 45.49
C LEU A 18 15.28 -31.47 46.28
N GLU A 19 14.06 -30.99 46.05
CA GLU A 19 13.45 -29.92 46.85
C GLU A 19 13.33 -30.33 48.33
N ARG A 20 12.87 -31.56 48.61
CA ARG A 20 12.81 -32.11 49.98
C ARG A 20 14.19 -32.23 50.64
N LEU A 21 15.21 -32.66 49.88
CA LEU A 21 16.58 -32.73 50.37
C LEU A 21 17.13 -31.34 50.69
N GLY A 22 16.92 -30.36 49.82
CA GLY A 22 17.31 -28.97 50.04
C GLY A 22 16.66 -28.39 51.30
N ALA A 23 15.37 -28.63 51.50
CA ALA A 23 14.66 -28.22 52.72
C ALA A 23 15.23 -28.87 53.99
N THR A 24 15.53 -30.18 53.93
CA THR A 24 16.11 -30.93 55.06
C THR A 24 17.50 -30.41 55.44
N ILE A 25 18.35 -30.16 54.44
CA ILE A 25 19.70 -29.63 54.64
C ILE A 25 19.64 -28.20 55.21
N ASN A 26 18.77 -27.34 54.68
CA ASN A 26 18.60 -25.98 55.21
C ASN A 26 18.08 -25.96 56.65
N ALA A 27 17.16 -26.85 57.00
CA ALA A 27 16.69 -27.01 58.38
C ALA A 27 17.83 -27.44 59.32
N ALA A 28 18.67 -28.40 58.89
CA ALA A 28 19.84 -28.82 59.65
C ALA A 28 20.87 -27.70 59.82
N ASN A 29 21.17 -26.94 58.77
CA ASN A 29 22.09 -25.79 58.81
C ASN A 29 21.59 -24.70 59.77
N THR A 30 20.27 -24.46 59.79
CA THR A 30 19.63 -23.50 60.70
C THR A 30 19.69 -23.98 62.15
N ALA A 31 19.40 -25.26 62.40
CA ALA A 31 19.47 -25.84 63.75
C ALA A 31 20.91 -25.84 64.31
N ALA A 32 21.91 -26.04 63.46
CA ALA A 32 23.32 -26.03 63.83
C ALA A 32 23.91 -24.61 64.02
N ALA A 33 23.24 -23.55 63.55
CA ALA A 33 23.80 -22.20 63.54
C ALA A 33 24.18 -21.70 64.95
N LEU A 34 23.22 -21.64 65.88
CA LEU A 34 23.45 -21.14 67.25
C LEU A 34 24.50 -21.95 68.05
N PRO A 35 24.43 -23.30 68.13
CA PRO A 35 25.39 -24.06 68.92
C PRO A 35 26.82 -24.01 68.36
N THR A 36 26.99 -23.72 67.06
CA THR A 36 28.32 -23.64 66.43
C THR A 36 28.91 -22.24 66.43
N THR A 37 28.09 -21.18 66.45
CA THR A 37 28.58 -19.79 66.53
C THR A 37 28.86 -19.32 67.96
N ASN A 38 28.18 -19.91 68.96
CA ASN A 38 28.29 -19.51 70.38
C ASN A 38 29.15 -20.49 71.20
N VAL A 39 30.28 -20.93 70.65
CA VAL A 39 31.24 -21.76 71.40
C VAL A 39 31.87 -20.89 72.49
N LEU A 40 31.69 -21.28 73.75
CA LEU A 40 32.29 -20.59 74.89
C LEU A 40 33.75 -21.04 75.06
N ALA A 41 34.62 -20.11 75.49
CA ALA A 41 35.98 -20.44 75.87
C ALA A 41 35.98 -21.41 77.07
N ALA A 42 36.77 -22.48 76.99
CA ALA A 42 36.85 -23.49 78.06
C ALA A 42 37.53 -22.97 79.35
N GLY A 43 38.36 -21.94 79.23
CA GLY A 43 39.04 -21.23 80.31
C GLY A 43 39.11 -19.72 80.03
N ALA A 44 39.54 -18.95 81.03
CA ALA A 44 39.70 -17.49 80.91
C ALA A 44 41.00 -17.06 80.22
N ASP A 45 41.75 -18.01 79.66
CA ASP A 45 43.02 -17.77 78.97
C ASP A 45 42.81 -17.40 77.50
N GLU A 46 43.83 -16.72 76.94
CA GLU A 46 43.83 -16.22 75.58
C GLU A 46 43.79 -17.35 74.53
N VAL A 47 44.30 -18.55 74.84
CA VAL A 47 44.29 -19.69 73.92
C VAL A 47 42.88 -20.25 73.80
N SER A 48 42.17 -20.44 74.92
CA SER A 48 40.76 -20.84 74.94
C SER A 48 39.86 -19.82 74.23
N ALA A 49 40.11 -18.53 74.42
CA ALA A 49 39.39 -17.46 73.72
C ALA A 49 39.66 -17.47 72.20
N ALA A 50 40.91 -17.66 71.78
CA ALA A 50 41.27 -17.74 70.36
C ALA A 50 40.69 -18.98 69.67
N ILE A 51 40.66 -20.14 70.35
CA ILE A 51 40.03 -21.36 69.84
C ILE A 51 38.52 -21.15 69.65
N ALA A 52 37.82 -20.63 70.67
CA ALA A 52 36.39 -20.31 70.57
C ALA A 52 36.09 -19.33 69.43
N ALA A 53 36.92 -18.29 69.27
CA ALA A 53 36.81 -17.33 68.16
C ALA A 53 37.04 -17.97 66.78
N SER A 54 38.00 -18.90 66.65
CA SER A 54 38.26 -19.64 65.42
C SER A 54 37.06 -20.53 65.03
N PHE A 55 36.47 -21.25 65.99
CA PHE A 55 35.25 -22.03 65.76
C PHE A 55 34.06 -21.14 65.36
N GLY A 56 33.89 -20.00 66.01
CA GLY A 56 32.85 -19.03 65.66
C GLY A 56 33.01 -18.46 64.24
N ALA A 57 34.24 -18.09 63.86
CA ALA A 57 34.56 -17.61 62.51
C ALA A 57 34.35 -18.70 61.44
N HIS A 58 34.76 -19.93 61.73
CA HIS A 58 34.52 -21.08 60.84
C HIS A 58 33.03 -21.35 60.66
N ALA A 59 32.25 -21.30 61.74
CA ALA A 59 30.79 -21.47 61.70
C ALA A 59 30.11 -20.37 60.86
N GLN A 60 30.54 -19.10 60.98
CA GLN A 60 30.03 -18.01 60.15
C GLN A 60 30.36 -18.19 58.67
N ALA A 61 31.59 -18.60 58.34
CA ALA A 61 31.99 -18.92 56.97
C ALA A 61 31.19 -20.10 56.40
N TYR A 62 30.96 -21.13 57.20
CA TYR A 62 30.12 -22.27 56.83
C TYR A 62 28.67 -21.82 56.55
N GLN A 63 28.08 -20.97 57.40
CA GLN A 63 26.72 -20.46 57.20
C GLN A 63 26.61 -19.66 55.90
N ALA A 64 27.58 -18.79 55.59
CA ALA A 64 27.62 -18.05 54.33
C ALA A 64 27.72 -18.97 53.09
N LEU A 65 28.59 -19.98 53.14
CA LEU A 65 28.71 -20.99 52.08
C LEU A 65 27.42 -21.80 51.91
N SER A 66 26.79 -22.18 53.02
CA SER A 66 25.54 -22.96 53.01
C SER A 66 24.38 -22.19 52.37
N ALA A 67 24.31 -20.87 52.58
CA ALA A 67 23.31 -20.00 51.93
C ALA A 67 23.57 -19.89 50.41
N GLN A 68 24.83 -19.83 49.98
CA GLN A 68 25.18 -19.86 48.56
C GLN A 68 24.82 -21.21 47.93
N ALA A 69 25.10 -22.32 48.62
CA ALA A 69 24.73 -23.66 48.19
C ALA A 69 23.20 -23.84 48.07
N ALA A 70 22.42 -23.28 49.02
CA ALA A 70 20.96 -23.30 48.97
C ALA A 70 20.40 -22.53 47.75
N THR A 71 21.03 -21.40 47.40
CA THR A 71 20.66 -20.62 46.22
C THR A 71 20.94 -21.40 44.94
N PHE A 72 22.14 -21.99 44.83
CA PHE A 72 22.48 -22.86 43.70
C PHE A 72 21.52 -24.05 43.58
N HIS A 73 21.22 -24.71 44.70
CA HIS A 73 20.29 -25.83 44.75
C HIS A 73 18.90 -25.45 44.23
N THR A 74 18.40 -24.28 44.64
CA THR A 74 17.11 -23.76 44.16
C THR A 74 17.13 -23.53 42.65
N GLN A 75 18.19 -22.90 42.12
CA GLN A 75 18.35 -22.69 40.68
C GLN A 75 18.45 -24.02 39.91
N PHE A 76 19.15 -25.00 40.47
CA PHE A 76 19.27 -26.34 39.90
C PHE A 76 17.92 -27.05 39.80
N VAL A 77 17.13 -27.06 40.88
CA VAL A 77 15.77 -27.64 40.88
C VAL A 77 14.85 -26.90 39.90
N GLN A 78 14.93 -25.56 39.83
CA GLN A 78 14.17 -24.76 38.87
C GLN A 78 14.53 -25.13 37.41
N ALA A 79 15.82 -25.24 37.09
CA ALA A 79 16.28 -25.64 35.76
C ALA A 79 15.84 -27.07 35.41
N LEU A 80 15.87 -27.99 36.38
CA LEU A 80 15.43 -29.37 36.20
C LEU A 80 13.92 -29.46 35.88
N ASN A 81 13.10 -28.70 36.62
CA ASN A 81 11.65 -28.58 36.37
C ASN A 81 11.36 -27.93 35.01
N ALA A 82 12.09 -26.87 34.64
CA ALA A 82 11.95 -26.23 33.33
C ALA A 82 12.32 -27.18 32.18
N GLY A 83 13.38 -27.97 32.36
CA GLY A 83 13.79 -29.01 31.42
C GLY A 83 12.71 -30.09 31.25
N ALA A 84 12.17 -30.62 32.36
CA ALA A 84 11.08 -31.60 32.32
C ALA A 84 9.85 -31.06 31.58
N GLY A 85 9.47 -29.79 31.82
CA GLY A 85 8.39 -29.12 31.10
C GLY A 85 8.65 -28.96 29.60
N ALA A 86 9.88 -28.62 29.20
CA ALA A 86 10.26 -28.50 27.79
C ALA A 86 10.20 -29.84 27.04
N TYR A 87 10.64 -30.93 27.67
CA TYR A 87 10.54 -32.28 27.08
C TYR A 87 9.09 -32.77 26.98
N ALA A 88 8.29 -32.57 28.03
CA ALA A 88 6.86 -32.91 27.99
C ALA A 88 6.11 -32.12 26.89
N ALA A 89 6.43 -30.84 26.70
CA ALA A 89 5.88 -30.03 25.62
C ALA A 89 6.33 -30.54 24.23
N ALA A 90 7.58 -30.98 24.08
CA ALA A 90 8.07 -31.56 22.84
C ALA A 90 7.39 -32.89 22.51
N GLU A 91 7.15 -33.75 23.52
CA GLU A 91 6.38 -34.99 23.35
C GLU A 91 4.93 -34.70 22.94
N ALA A 92 4.27 -33.76 23.61
CA ALA A 92 2.92 -33.33 23.28
C ALA A 92 2.82 -32.83 21.83
N ALA A 93 3.74 -31.96 21.40
CA ALA A 93 3.79 -31.46 20.01
C ALA A 93 4.01 -32.59 18.99
N ASN A 94 4.81 -33.60 19.33
CA ASN A 94 5.06 -34.75 18.46
C ASN A 94 3.81 -35.65 18.34
N VAL A 95 3.04 -35.82 19.42
CA VAL A 95 1.75 -36.52 19.41
C VAL A 95 0.70 -35.77 18.59
N GLU A 96 0.60 -34.45 18.74
CA GLU A 96 -0.28 -33.60 17.94
C GLU A 96 0.04 -33.71 16.44
N GLN A 97 1.33 -33.70 16.08
CA GLN A 97 1.75 -33.85 14.69
C GLN A 97 1.42 -35.24 14.14
N ASN A 98 1.59 -36.31 14.92
CA ASN A 98 1.21 -37.66 14.51
C ASN A 98 -0.30 -37.79 14.29
N LEU A 99 -1.11 -37.18 15.14
CA LEU A 99 -2.57 -37.14 14.95
C LEU A 99 -2.95 -36.33 13.69
N LEU A 100 -2.35 -35.18 13.47
CA LEU A 100 -2.54 -34.39 12.25
C LEU A 100 -2.13 -35.17 10.99
N ASN A 101 -1.02 -35.91 11.05
CA ASN A 101 -0.59 -36.78 9.96
C ASN A 101 -1.62 -37.88 9.69
N ALA A 102 -2.18 -38.50 10.74
CA ALA A 102 -3.23 -39.50 10.59
C ALA A 102 -4.53 -38.91 10.00
N VAL A 103 -4.93 -37.71 10.41
CA VAL A 103 -6.07 -36.97 9.85
C VAL A 103 -5.84 -36.60 8.38
N ASN A 104 -4.62 -36.22 8.02
CA ASN A 104 -4.26 -35.80 6.67
C ASN A 104 -3.96 -36.97 5.72
N ALA A 105 -3.60 -38.15 6.22
CA ALA A 105 -3.17 -39.28 5.40
C ALA A 105 -4.19 -39.67 4.31
N PRO A 106 -5.52 -39.73 4.57
CA PRO A 106 -6.50 -40.04 3.53
C PRO A 106 -6.52 -39.01 2.40
N THR A 107 -6.50 -37.71 2.72
CA THR A 107 -6.55 -36.66 1.68
C THR A 107 -5.21 -36.48 0.99
N GLN A 108 -4.10 -36.68 1.68
CA GLN A 108 -2.78 -36.68 1.08
C GLN A 108 -2.65 -37.81 0.06
N ALA A 109 -3.20 -39.00 0.36
CA ALA A 109 -3.23 -40.12 -0.57
C ALA A 109 -4.18 -39.89 -1.77
N LEU A 110 -5.35 -39.28 -1.54
CA LEU A 110 -6.38 -39.14 -2.58
C LEU A 110 -6.18 -37.90 -3.47
N PHE A 111 -5.69 -36.79 -2.90
CA PHE A 111 -5.62 -35.48 -3.55
C PHE A 111 -4.21 -34.90 -3.58
N GLY A 112 -3.21 -35.58 -3.01
CA GLY A 112 -1.85 -35.06 -2.91
C GLY A 112 -1.71 -33.85 -1.97
N ARG A 113 -2.73 -33.57 -1.16
CA ARG A 113 -2.81 -32.37 -0.31
C ARG A 113 -3.37 -32.71 1.09
N PRO A 114 -2.88 -32.04 2.15
CA PRO A 114 -3.42 -32.25 3.48
C PRO A 114 -4.84 -31.69 3.58
N LEU A 115 -5.64 -32.23 4.49
CA LEU A 115 -6.96 -31.69 4.82
C LEU A 115 -6.80 -30.40 5.63
N ILE A 116 -5.90 -30.43 6.60
CA ILE A 116 -5.58 -29.34 7.53
C ILE A 116 -4.07 -29.15 7.58
N GLY A 117 -3.61 -27.92 7.41
CA GLY A 117 -2.20 -27.56 7.52
C GLY A 117 -1.84 -26.43 6.56
N ASN A 118 -0.86 -25.62 6.95
CA ASN A 118 -0.36 -24.59 6.06
C ASN A 118 0.45 -25.21 4.91
N GLY A 119 0.49 -24.50 3.79
CA GLY A 119 1.39 -24.83 2.70
C GLY A 119 2.83 -24.61 3.13
N THR A 120 3.73 -25.45 2.61
CA THR A 120 5.16 -25.32 2.87
C THR A 120 5.72 -24.10 2.17
N ASP A 121 6.45 -23.25 2.88
CA ASP A 121 7.17 -22.14 2.26
C ASP A 121 8.23 -22.68 1.28
N GLY A 122 8.45 -21.95 0.18
CA GLY A 122 9.56 -22.21 -0.70
C GLY A 122 10.88 -21.95 0.02
N THR A 123 11.84 -22.85 -0.12
CA THR A 123 13.17 -22.75 0.51
C THR A 123 14.30 -22.58 -0.48
N ALA A 124 14.11 -23.00 -1.74
CA ALA A 124 15.09 -22.83 -2.81
C ALA A 124 14.84 -21.53 -3.61
N PRO A 125 15.86 -20.91 -4.20
CA PRO A 125 15.69 -19.66 -4.95
C PRO A 125 14.59 -19.74 -6.02
N GLY A 126 13.59 -18.86 -5.92
CA GLY A 126 12.44 -18.81 -6.83
C GLY A 126 11.44 -19.96 -6.69
N GLN A 127 11.57 -20.82 -5.68
CA GLN A 127 10.63 -21.90 -5.42
C GLN A 127 9.27 -21.33 -4.96
N ASP A 128 8.20 -21.77 -5.61
CA ASP A 128 6.83 -21.46 -5.20
C ASP A 128 6.51 -22.01 -3.81
N GLY A 129 5.69 -21.28 -3.06
CA GLY A 129 5.08 -21.76 -1.84
C GLY A 129 4.02 -22.82 -2.15
N GLY A 130 3.99 -23.86 -1.33
CA GLY A 130 3.01 -24.94 -1.42
C GLY A 130 1.59 -24.45 -1.10
N ALA A 131 0.59 -25.13 -1.66
CA ALA A 131 -0.80 -24.84 -1.33
C ALA A 131 -1.13 -25.24 0.12
N GLY A 132 -1.99 -24.47 0.78
CA GLY A 132 -2.57 -24.83 2.08
C GLY A 132 -3.46 -26.07 1.99
N GLY A 133 -3.83 -26.60 3.16
CA GLY A 133 -4.74 -27.72 3.30
C GLY A 133 -6.11 -27.44 2.70
N LEU A 134 -6.84 -28.49 2.34
CA LEU A 134 -8.12 -28.40 1.63
C LEU A 134 -9.19 -27.64 2.44
N LEU A 135 -9.26 -27.86 3.75
CA LEU A 135 -10.24 -27.20 4.63
C LEU A 135 -9.65 -26.00 5.37
N TYR A 136 -8.54 -26.20 6.07
CA TYR A 136 -7.93 -25.15 6.86
C TYR A 136 -6.42 -25.10 6.61
N GLY A 137 -5.92 -23.93 6.24
CA GLY A 137 -4.50 -23.73 6.03
C GLY A 137 -4.21 -22.53 5.16
N ASN A 138 -3.25 -21.72 5.59
CA ASN A 138 -2.69 -20.68 4.76
C ASN A 138 -1.85 -21.31 3.64
N GLY A 139 -1.72 -20.63 2.51
CA GLY A 139 -0.71 -20.98 1.54
C GLY A 139 0.70 -20.63 2.02
N GLY A 140 1.70 -21.37 1.58
CA GLY A 140 3.11 -21.10 1.89
C GLY A 140 3.63 -19.89 1.14
N ASN A 141 4.61 -19.19 1.68
CA ASN A 141 5.28 -18.08 1.01
C ASN A 141 6.18 -18.59 -0.11
N GLY A 142 6.25 -17.85 -1.21
CA GLY A 142 7.23 -18.08 -2.25
C GLY A 142 8.64 -17.65 -1.82
N ALA A 143 9.64 -18.42 -2.21
CA ALA A 143 11.04 -18.09 -1.95
C ALA A 143 11.50 -16.93 -2.84
N ALA A 144 12.43 -16.12 -2.33
CA ALA A 144 13.08 -15.11 -3.16
C ALA A 144 13.89 -15.78 -4.28
N GLY A 145 13.83 -15.22 -5.49
CA GLY A 145 14.86 -15.45 -6.50
C GLY A 145 16.11 -14.70 -6.04
N THR A 146 17.15 -15.42 -5.59
CA THR A 146 18.40 -14.77 -5.16
C THR A 146 19.40 -14.61 -6.30
N ASN A 147 19.18 -15.33 -7.40
CA ASN A 147 20.10 -15.39 -8.53
C ASN A 147 19.60 -14.48 -9.67
N PRO A 148 20.49 -13.88 -10.47
CA PRO A 148 20.10 -13.11 -11.64
C PRO A 148 19.17 -13.90 -12.57
N GLY A 149 18.11 -13.26 -13.07
CA GLY A 149 17.13 -13.85 -13.96
C GLY A 149 16.16 -14.86 -13.31
N VAL A 150 16.36 -15.24 -12.04
CA VAL A 150 15.44 -16.15 -11.34
C VAL A 150 14.30 -15.34 -10.73
N ALA A 151 13.08 -15.59 -11.22
CA ALA A 151 11.88 -14.97 -10.67
C ALA A 151 11.68 -15.36 -9.21
N GLY A 152 11.00 -14.50 -8.46
CA GLY A 152 10.53 -14.86 -7.13
C GLY A 152 9.44 -15.92 -7.22
N GLY A 153 9.47 -16.88 -6.30
CA GLY A 153 8.45 -17.92 -6.21
C GLY A 153 7.09 -17.32 -5.93
N LYS A 154 6.03 -17.88 -6.49
CA LYS A 154 4.66 -17.48 -6.18
C LYS A 154 4.30 -17.91 -4.76
N GLY A 155 3.47 -17.15 -4.09
CA GLY A 155 2.80 -17.59 -2.88
C GLY A 155 1.79 -18.71 -3.19
N GLY A 156 1.71 -19.69 -2.31
CA GLY A 156 0.75 -20.77 -2.39
C GLY A 156 -0.68 -20.28 -2.15
N ALA A 157 -1.66 -20.90 -2.81
CA ALA A 157 -3.07 -20.64 -2.53
C ALA A 157 -3.51 -21.34 -1.23
N ALA A 158 -4.44 -20.75 -0.50
CA ALA A 158 -5.17 -21.42 0.57
C ALA A 158 -6.23 -22.39 0.00
N GLY A 159 -6.83 -23.20 0.88
CA GLY A 159 -7.96 -24.07 0.55
C GLY A 159 -9.32 -23.40 0.76
N LEU A 160 -10.15 -23.96 1.63
CA LEU A 160 -11.46 -23.41 1.97
C LEU A 160 -11.35 -22.21 2.92
N ILE A 161 -10.55 -22.35 3.98
CA ILE A 161 -10.28 -21.31 4.98
C ILE A 161 -8.76 -21.14 5.13
N GLY A 162 -8.27 -19.92 5.00
CA GLY A 162 -6.86 -19.57 5.16
C GLY A 162 -6.44 -18.43 4.24
N ASN A 163 -5.35 -17.76 4.57
CA ASN A 163 -4.80 -16.68 3.74
C ASN A 163 -3.88 -17.24 2.67
N GLY A 164 -3.83 -16.59 1.50
CA GLY A 164 -2.83 -16.89 0.49
C GLY A 164 -1.43 -16.51 0.96
N GLY A 165 -0.42 -17.27 0.55
CA GLY A 165 0.98 -16.98 0.86
C GLY A 165 1.49 -15.75 0.12
N ALA A 166 2.49 -15.07 0.67
CA ALA A 166 3.15 -13.97 -0.04
C ALA A 166 4.01 -14.49 -1.20
N GLY A 167 4.15 -13.71 -2.26
CA GLY A 167 5.16 -13.96 -3.28
C GLY A 167 6.58 -13.74 -2.73
N GLY A 168 7.57 -14.34 -3.39
CA GLY A 168 8.99 -14.11 -3.15
C GLY A 168 9.53 -12.97 -3.98
N LYS A 169 10.55 -12.25 -3.49
CA LYS A 169 11.21 -11.18 -4.26
C LYS A 169 11.88 -11.74 -5.52
N GLY A 170 11.86 -11.01 -6.63
CA GLY A 170 12.63 -11.36 -7.83
C GLY A 170 14.14 -11.24 -7.64
N GLY A 171 14.90 -12.13 -8.27
CA GLY A 171 16.35 -11.98 -8.42
C GLY A 171 16.69 -10.88 -9.40
N ALA A 172 17.97 -10.49 -9.52
CA ALA A 172 18.37 -9.36 -10.36
C ALA A 172 17.73 -9.45 -11.76
N GLY A 173 16.93 -8.44 -12.12
CA GLY A 173 16.22 -8.29 -13.40
C GLY A 173 14.98 -9.17 -13.57
N ALA A 174 14.68 -10.02 -12.59
CA ALA A 174 13.59 -10.98 -12.65
C ALA A 174 12.35 -10.48 -11.91
N ALA A 175 11.18 -10.94 -12.35
CA ALA A 175 9.91 -10.55 -11.76
C ALA A 175 9.77 -11.04 -10.30
N GLY A 176 9.03 -10.28 -9.51
CA GLY A 176 8.58 -10.71 -8.19
C GLY A 176 7.49 -11.78 -8.31
N GLY A 177 7.43 -12.65 -7.32
CA GLY A 177 6.40 -13.68 -7.21
C GLY A 177 5.03 -13.08 -6.98
N ALA A 178 4.01 -13.63 -7.62
CA ALA A 178 2.63 -13.29 -7.32
C ALA A 178 2.25 -13.80 -5.93
N GLY A 179 1.37 -13.09 -5.22
CA GLY A 179 0.74 -13.58 -4.01
C GLY A 179 -0.29 -14.67 -4.29
N GLY A 180 -0.43 -15.61 -3.36
CA GLY A 180 -1.39 -16.71 -3.45
C GLY A 180 -2.82 -16.27 -3.22
N ALA A 181 -3.79 -17.02 -3.74
CA ALA A 181 -5.20 -16.76 -3.47
C ALA A 181 -5.56 -17.07 -2.00
N GLY A 182 -6.43 -16.25 -1.42
CA GLY A 182 -7.07 -16.52 -0.14
C GLY A 182 -8.08 -17.67 -0.23
N GLY A 183 -8.55 -18.14 0.92
CA GLY A 183 -9.45 -19.27 1.01
C GLY A 183 -10.80 -18.99 0.33
N LEU A 184 -11.40 -20.05 -0.24
CA LEU A 184 -12.67 -19.93 -0.96
C LEU A 184 -13.79 -19.31 -0.12
N LEU A 185 -13.86 -19.63 1.17
CA LEU A 185 -14.83 -19.04 2.08
C LEU A 185 -14.23 -17.87 2.84
N HIS A 186 -13.09 -18.06 3.50
CA HIS A 186 -12.49 -17.01 4.31
C HIS A 186 -10.99 -16.98 4.14
N GLY A 187 -10.46 -15.81 3.81
CA GLY A 187 -9.05 -15.56 3.80
C GLY A 187 -8.65 -14.45 2.85
N ASN A 188 -7.63 -13.71 3.26
CA ASN A 188 -7.05 -12.66 2.45
C ASN A 188 -6.17 -13.28 1.35
N GLY A 189 -6.12 -12.62 0.19
CA GLY A 189 -5.10 -12.90 -0.80
C GLY A 189 -3.72 -12.48 -0.31
N GLY A 190 -2.69 -13.22 -0.70
CA GLY A 190 -1.30 -12.91 -0.37
C GLY A 190 -0.78 -11.70 -1.13
N ALA A 191 0.20 -11.00 -0.56
CA ALA A 191 0.85 -9.88 -1.25
C ALA A 191 1.72 -10.38 -2.41
N GLY A 192 1.71 -9.65 -3.53
CA GLY A 192 2.73 -9.78 -4.55
C GLY A 192 4.04 -9.19 -4.08
N ALA A 193 5.17 -9.76 -4.51
CA ALA A 193 6.49 -9.31 -4.10
C ALA A 193 7.13 -8.38 -5.11
N ALA A 194 8.10 -7.59 -4.68
CA ALA A 194 8.83 -6.72 -5.57
C ALA A 194 9.65 -7.51 -6.60
N GLY A 195 9.84 -6.93 -7.79
CA GLY A 195 10.84 -7.41 -8.73
C GLY A 195 12.27 -7.25 -8.21
N GLY A 196 13.23 -7.87 -8.89
CA GLY A 196 14.65 -7.67 -8.62
C GLY A 196 15.25 -6.58 -9.51
N ALA A 197 16.06 -5.71 -8.90
CA ALA A 197 16.75 -4.65 -9.61
C ALA A 197 17.92 -5.22 -10.42
N ASP A 198 18.16 -4.69 -11.61
CA ASP A 198 19.33 -5.00 -12.42
C ASP A 198 19.65 -3.88 -13.41
N PHE A 199 20.91 -3.78 -13.79
CA PHE A 199 21.39 -2.79 -14.76
C PHE A 199 20.80 -3.03 -16.15
N ALA A 200 20.59 -4.29 -16.56
CA ALA A 200 19.99 -4.60 -17.86
C ALA A 200 18.49 -4.28 -17.92
N GLY A 201 17.82 -4.20 -16.77
CA GLY A 201 16.40 -3.86 -16.64
C GLY A 201 15.83 -4.36 -15.32
N GLY A 202 14.95 -3.59 -14.70
CA GLY A 202 14.29 -3.97 -13.46
C GLY A 202 13.18 -4.99 -13.69
N GLY A 203 13.10 -6.00 -12.83
CA GLY A 203 12.01 -6.97 -12.86
C GLY A 203 10.66 -6.36 -12.45
N ALA A 204 9.58 -6.82 -13.07
CA ALA A 204 8.22 -6.40 -12.70
C ALA A 204 7.84 -6.85 -11.28
N GLY A 205 6.95 -6.10 -10.64
CA GLY A 205 6.34 -6.50 -9.38
C GLY A 205 5.33 -7.64 -9.58
N GLY A 206 5.27 -8.55 -8.61
CA GLY A 206 4.30 -9.64 -8.60
C GLY A 206 2.89 -9.15 -8.33
N PHE A 207 1.89 -9.82 -8.90
CA PHE A 207 0.49 -9.48 -8.63
C PHE A 207 0.07 -9.86 -7.21
N GLY A 208 -0.83 -9.08 -6.61
CA GLY A 208 -1.51 -9.45 -5.37
C GLY A 208 -2.49 -10.59 -5.60
N GLY A 209 -2.59 -11.50 -4.63
CA GLY A 209 -3.55 -12.59 -4.64
C GLY A 209 -4.97 -12.10 -4.41
N SER A 210 -5.96 -12.76 -5.01
CA SER A 210 -7.38 -12.44 -4.76
C SER A 210 -7.91 -13.18 -3.53
N ALA A 211 -8.90 -12.62 -2.85
CA ALA A 211 -9.67 -13.31 -1.81
C ALA A 211 -10.87 -14.08 -2.40
N GLY A 212 -11.44 -15.01 -1.62
CA GLY A 212 -12.61 -15.82 -1.99
C GLY A 212 -13.95 -15.12 -1.67
N LEU A 213 -14.77 -15.73 -0.82
CA LEU A 213 -16.07 -15.16 -0.43
C LEU A 213 -15.92 -13.97 0.54
N TRP A 214 -15.04 -14.12 1.53
CA TRP A 214 -14.71 -13.12 2.54
C TRP A 214 -13.20 -12.93 2.63
N GLY A 215 -12.74 -11.68 2.60
CA GLY A 215 -11.33 -11.36 2.80
C GLY A 215 -10.85 -10.22 1.91
N ASN A 216 -9.68 -9.70 2.23
CA ASN A 216 -9.05 -8.62 1.49
C ASN A 216 -8.21 -9.16 0.34
N GLY A 217 -8.18 -8.45 -0.78
CA GLY A 217 -7.21 -8.70 -1.84
C GLY A 217 -5.80 -8.31 -1.39
N GLY A 218 -4.80 -9.05 -1.85
CA GLY A 218 -3.39 -8.76 -1.59
C GLY A 218 -2.92 -7.54 -2.37
N VAL A 219 -1.98 -6.78 -1.82
CA VAL A 219 -1.34 -5.68 -2.56
C VAL A 219 -0.45 -6.20 -3.69
N GLY A 220 -0.35 -5.45 -4.78
CA GLY A 220 0.61 -5.70 -5.84
C GLY A 220 2.03 -5.31 -5.42
N GLY A 221 3.01 -6.07 -5.87
CA GLY A 221 4.42 -5.82 -5.62
C GLY A 221 4.94 -4.62 -6.43
N ALA A 222 5.93 -3.91 -5.92
CA ALA A 222 6.58 -2.84 -6.67
C ALA A 222 7.45 -3.43 -7.81
N GLY A 223 7.46 -2.74 -8.94
CA GLY A 223 8.48 -2.98 -9.96
C GLY A 223 9.85 -2.50 -9.50
N ALA A 224 10.90 -3.16 -9.95
CA ALA A 224 12.25 -2.83 -9.54
C ALA A 224 12.90 -1.75 -10.39
N THR A 225 13.90 -1.08 -9.83
CA THR A 225 14.74 -0.13 -10.56
C THR A 225 15.53 -0.84 -11.66
N GLY A 226 15.56 -0.25 -12.85
CA GLY A 226 16.42 -0.62 -13.98
C GLY A 226 17.69 0.25 -14.05
N GLY A 227 18.62 -0.10 -14.93
CA GLY A 227 19.83 0.69 -15.15
C GLY A 227 19.59 2.06 -15.79
N PHE A 228 20.49 2.99 -15.51
CA PHE A 228 20.53 4.33 -16.07
C PHE A 228 21.64 4.46 -17.12
N GLY A 229 21.39 5.15 -18.23
CA GLY A 229 22.40 5.46 -19.25
C GLY A 229 22.69 4.34 -20.26
N GLY A 230 21.74 3.41 -20.45
CA GLY A 230 21.90 2.25 -21.33
C GLY A 230 20.60 1.73 -21.96
N GLY A 231 19.48 2.42 -21.79
CA GLY A 231 18.16 1.97 -22.29
C GLY A 231 17.49 0.91 -21.43
N GLY A 232 17.98 0.69 -20.20
CA GLY A 232 17.35 -0.20 -19.23
C GLY A 232 15.95 0.31 -18.85
N LEU A 233 14.97 -0.59 -18.85
CA LEU A 233 13.61 -0.28 -18.39
C LEU A 233 13.48 -0.62 -16.90
N GLY A 234 12.62 0.10 -16.19
CA GLY A 234 12.19 -0.29 -14.85
C GLY A 234 11.22 -1.47 -14.93
N GLY A 235 10.93 -2.06 -13.77
CA GLY A 235 9.86 -3.05 -13.66
C GLY A 235 8.48 -2.39 -13.57
N VAL A 236 7.48 -2.89 -14.28
CA VAL A 236 6.09 -2.45 -14.07
C VAL A 236 5.61 -2.85 -12.68
N GLY A 237 4.77 -2.04 -12.05
CA GLY A 237 4.12 -2.38 -10.79
C GLY A 237 3.13 -3.53 -10.93
N GLY A 238 3.09 -4.42 -9.94
CA GLY A 238 2.13 -5.51 -9.89
C GLY A 238 0.71 -5.01 -9.64
N ARG A 239 -0.30 -5.58 -10.29
CA ARG A 239 -1.72 -5.32 -9.97
C ARG A 239 -2.06 -5.76 -8.55
N GLY A 240 -2.96 -5.03 -7.90
CA GLY A 240 -3.59 -5.46 -6.66
C GLY A 240 -4.57 -6.61 -6.89
N GLY A 241 -4.75 -7.44 -5.87
CA GLY A 241 -5.68 -8.56 -5.87
C GLY A 241 -7.12 -8.11 -5.60
N ASN A 242 -8.08 -8.87 -6.10
CA ASN A 242 -9.50 -8.58 -5.86
C ASN A 242 -9.87 -8.88 -4.41
N ALA A 243 -10.75 -8.06 -3.85
CA ALA A 243 -11.40 -8.34 -2.58
C ALA A 243 -12.29 -9.59 -2.67
N GLY A 244 -12.73 -10.08 -1.52
CA GLY A 244 -13.71 -11.16 -1.46
C GLY A 244 -15.05 -10.73 -2.05
N ILE A 245 -15.89 -11.69 -2.46
CA ILE A 245 -17.14 -11.37 -3.16
C ILE A 245 -18.09 -10.53 -2.28
N LEU A 246 -18.24 -10.87 -1.00
CA LEU A 246 -19.22 -10.22 -0.12
C LEU A 246 -18.59 -9.07 0.69
N PHE A 247 -17.43 -9.32 1.30
CA PHE A 247 -16.74 -8.32 2.13
C PHE A 247 -15.22 -8.43 1.99
N GLY A 248 -14.59 -7.27 2.19
CA GLY A 248 -13.15 -7.08 2.17
C GLY A 248 -12.76 -5.88 1.32
N ALA A 249 -11.55 -5.39 1.56
CA ALA A 249 -10.91 -4.35 0.78
C ALA A 249 -10.16 -4.96 -0.40
N ALA A 250 -10.17 -4.26 -1.53
CA ALA A 250 -9.36 -4.63 -2.68
C ALA A 250 -7.88 -4.26 -2.45
N GLY A 251 -6.98 -5.00 -3.07
CA GLY A 251 -5.55 -4.71 -3.03
C GLY A 251 -5.20 -3.48 -3.86
N ALA A 252 -4.28 -2.66 -3.35
CA ALA A 252 -3.66 -1.59 -4.14
C ALA A 252 -2.69 -2.16 -5.18
N GLY A 253 -2.53 -1.47 -6.30
CA GLY A 253 -1.47 -1.74 -7.26
C GLY A 253 -0.10 -1.29 -6.73
N GLY A 254 0.96 -1.99 -7.12
CA GLY A 254 2.34 -1.65 -6.79
C GLY A 254 2.88 -0.51 -7.65
N ALA A 255 3.88 0.21 -7.15
CA ALA A 255 4.54 1.27 -7.90
C ALA A 255 5.37 0.71 -9.08
N GLY A 256 5.51 1.47 -10.16
CA GLY A 256 6.48 1.23 -11.22
C GLY A 256 7.91 1.53 -10.76
N GLY A 257 8.88 0.82 -11.31
CA GLY A 257 10.30 0.99 -11.03
C GLY A 257 10.91 2.20 -11.74
N ALA A 258 11.98 2.75 -11.16
CA ALA A 258 12.72 3.85 -11.77
C ALA A 258 13.70 3.34 -12.86
N ALA A 259 13.86 4.05 -13.97
CA ALA A 259 14.87 3.76 -14.99
C ALA A 259 15.07 4.92 -15.99
N ASP A 260 15.68 4.65 -17.16
CA ASP A 260 15.77 5.65 -18.24
C ASP A 260 14.38 6.01 -18.77
N PHE A 261 13.54 5.01 -19.01
CA PHE A 261 12.09 5.22 -19.21
C PHE A 261 11.35 4.72 -17.98
N GLY A 262 10.61 5.63 -17.37
CA GLY A 262 9.69 5.30 -16.30
C GLY A 262 8.63 4.34 -16.82
N VAL A 263 8.24 3.41 -15.97
CA VAL A 263 7.29 2.35 -16.32
C VAL A 263 6.05 2.44 -15.45
N ALA A 264 4.96 1.85 -15.94
CA ALA A 264 3.66 2.04 -15.31
C ALA A 264 3.59 1.47 -13.89
N GLY A 265 2.78 2.13 -13.05
CA GLY A 265 2.26 1.53 -11.83
C GLY A 265 1.25 0.42 -12.13
N GLY A 266 1.05 -0.48 -11.17
CA GLY A 266 0.07 -1.55 -11.27
C GLY A 266 -1.35 -1.03 -11.03
N ALA A 267 -2.34 -1.64 -11.68
CA ALA A 267 -3.74 -1.31 -11.40
C ALA A 267 -4.18 -1.80 -10.01
N GLY A 268 -5.16 -1.12 -9.40
CA GLY A 268 -5.83 -1.61 -8.19
C GLY A 268 -6.75 -2.80 -8.47
N GLY A 269 -7.01 -3.61 -7.44
CA GLY A 269 -7.93 -4.76 -7.52
C GLY A 269 -9.41 -4.35 -7.47
N ALA A 270 -10.31 -5.25 -7.86
CA ALA A 270 -11.75 -5.02 -7.76
C ALA A 270 -12.27 -5.16 -6.31
N GLY A 271 -13.22 -4.31 -5.92
CA GLY A 271 -13.86 -4.28 -4.62
C GLY A 271 -14.89 -5.39 -4.38
N SER A 272 -15.21 -5.63 -3.11
CA SER A 272 -16.27 -6.55 -2.67
C SER A 272 -17.64 -5.93 -2.86
N LEU A 273 -18.74 -6.67 -2.64
CA LEU A 273 -20.12 -6.18 -2.76
C LEU A 273 -20.32 -4.76 -2.19
N PHE A 274 -19.71 -4.46 -1.03
CA PHE A 274 -19.71 -3.15 -0.38
C PHE A 274 -18.34 -2.44 -0.39
N GLY A 275 -17.29 -3.13 -0.83
CA GLY A 275 -15.92 -2.65 -0.81
C GLY A 275 -15.59 -1.78 -2.00
N ALA A 276 -14.81 -0.73 -1.75
CA ALA A 276 -14.23 0.07 -2.82
C ALA A 276 -13.20 -0.72 -3.62
N GLY A 277 -12.98 -0.30 -4.86
CA GLY A 277 -11.86 -0.77 -5.66
C GLY A 277 -10.52 -0.31 -5.08
N GLY A 278 -9.46 -1.04 -5.38
CA GLY A 278 -8.12 -0.75 -4.91
C GLY A 278 -7.55 0.47 -5.61
N THR A 279 -6.63 1.17 -4.96
CA THR A 279 -5.93 2.30 -5.60
C THR A 279 -4.94 1.78 -6.63
N GLY A 280 -4.77 2.51 -7.74
CA GLY A 280 -3.68 2.29 -8.67
C GLY A 280 -2.33 2.67 -8.07
N GLY A 281 -1.27 1.99 -8.50
CA GLY A 281 0.10 2.26 -8.10
C GLY A 281 0.68 3.47 -8.83
N THR A 282 1.68 4.12 -8.23
CA THR A 282 2.34 5.26 -8.87
C THR A 282 3.21 4.81 -10.05
N GLY A 283 3.32 5.64 -11.08
CA GLY A 283 4.28 5.46 -12.16
C GLY A 283 5.72 5.62 -11.68
N GLY A 284 6.64 4.90 -12.31
CA GLY A 284 8.06 4.96 -12.00
C GLY A 284 8.72 6.25 -12.50
N PHE A 285 9.77 6.68 -11.81
CA PHE A 285 10.63 7.75 -12.30
C PHE A 285 11.31 7.36 -13.63
N GLY A 286 11.43 8.30 -14.56
CA GLY A 286 12.18 8.12 -15.80
C GLY A 286 13.19 9.23 -16.02
N GLN A 287 14.34 8.96 -16.65
CA GLN A 287 15.23 10.04 -17.11
C GLN A 287 14.70 10.74 -18.38
N VAL A 288 14.04 9.97 -19.26
CA VAL A 288 13.54 10.43 -20.56
C VAL A 288 12.04 10.70 -20.52
N ALA A 289 11.27 9.82 -19.87
CA ALA A 289 9.84 9.99 -19.68
C ALA A 289 9.38 9.27 -18.42
N GLY A 290 8.51 9.89 -17.63
CA GLY A 290 7.95 9.31 -16.42
C GLY A 290 6.94 8.20 -16.75
N GLY A 291 6.85 7.21 -15.88
CA GLY A 291 5.90 6.11 -16.04
C GLY A 291 4.47 6.56 -15.78
N ALA A 292 3.49 5.94 -16.45
CA ALA A 292 2.09 6.21 -16.14
C ALA A 292 1.70 5.70 -14.74
N GLY A 293 0.80 6.41 -14.06
CA GLY A 293 0.11 5.85 -12.90
C GLY A 293 -0.77 4.67 -13.31
N GLY A 294 -0.91 3.69 -12.43
CA GLY A 294 -1.83 2.57 -12.62
C GLY A 294 -3.27 3.00 -12.40
N ASP A 295 -4.22 2.34 -13.06
CA ASP A 295 -5.64 2.64 -12.90
C ASP A 295 -6.16 2.19 -11.52
N GLY A 296 -7.16 2.90 -11.00
CA GLY A 296 -7.95 2.46 -9.86
C GLY A 296 -8.81 1.25 -10.21
N GLY A 297 -8.97 0.33 -9.26
CA GLY A 297 -9.83 -0.83 -9.43
C GLY A 297 -11.31 -0.47 -9.38
N THR A 298 -12.17 -1.32 -9.93
CA THR A 298 -13.62 -1.10 -9.90
C THR A 298 -14.18 -1.37 -8.50
N GLY A 299 -15.13 -0.56 -8.04
CA GLY A 299 -15.91 -0.86 -6.83
C GLY A 299 -16.82 -2.07 -7.03
N GLY A 300 -17.21 -2.77 -5.96
CA GLY A 300 -18.31 -3.73 -6.05
C GLY A 300 -19.67 -3.02 -6.03
N LEU A 301 -20.77 -3.76 -5.98
CA LEU A 301 -22.12 -3.26 -6.27
C LEU A 301 -22.48 -1.92 -5.58
N PHE A 302 -22.10 -1.75 -4.32
CA PHE A 302 -22.29 -0.54 -3.53
C PHE A 302 -20.98 0.24 -3.26
N GLY A 303 -19.85 -0.31 -3.67
CA GLY A 303 -18.53 0.25 -3.45
C GLY A 303 -18.16 1.30 -4.50
N ALA A 304 -17.40 2.30 -4.07
CA ALA A 304 -16.82 3.28 -4.97
C ALA A 304 -15.65 2.68 -5.78
N GLY A 305 -15.35 3.27 -6.94
CA GLY A 305 -14.12 2.96 -7.64
C GLY A 305 -12.88 3.41 -6.86
N GLY A 306 -11.77 2.69 -7.04
CA GLY A 306 -10.47 3.07 -6.48
C GLY A 306 -9.88 4.29 -7.19
N THR A 307 -9.00 5.01 -6.52
CA THR A 307 -8.31 6.16 -7.15
C THR A 307 -7.25 5.67 -8.13
N GLY A 308 -7.03 6.42 -9.21
CA GLY A 308 -5.87 6.23 -10.08
C GLY A 308 -4.57 6.61 -9.38
N GLY A 309 -3.47 5.97 -9.78
CA GLY A 309 -2.13 6.26 -9.30
C GLY A 309 -1.55 7.52 -9.94
N THR A 310 -0.61 8.18 -9.28
CA THR A 310 0.07 9.35 -9.85
C THR A 310 1.02 8.94 -10.97
N GLY A 311 1.19 9.79 -11.97
CA GLY A 311 2.26 9.65 -12.96
C GLY A 311 3.64 9.86 -12.35
N GLY A 312 4.65 9.25 -12.95
CA GLY A 312 6.05 9.33 -12.53
C GLY A 312 6.70 10.65 -12.91
N LEU A 313 7.65 11.10 -12.09
CA LEU A 313 8.46 12.28 -12.36
C LEU A 313 9.54 11.98 -13.41
N SER A 314 9.93 12.98 -14.20
CA SER A 314 11.00 12.84 -15.19
C SER A 314 11.73 14.15 -15.46
N PRO A 315 13.05 14.12 -15.77
CA PRO A 315 13.72 15.22 -16.41
C PRO A 315 13.24 15.49 -17.84
N GLY A 316 12.71 14.49 -18.54
CA GLY A 316 11.94 14.67 -19.77
C GLY A 316 10.44 14.78 -19.47
N ASP A 317 9.59 14.12 -20.27
CA ASP A 317 8.13 14.24 -20.12
C ASP A 317 7.66 13.58 -18.82
N GLY A 318 6.82 14.26 -18.05
CA GLY A 318 6.16 13.69 -16.88
C GLY A 318 5.20 12.56 -17.28
N GLY A 319 5.09 11.54 -16.44
CA GLY A 319 4.18 10.42 -16.68
C GLY A 319 2.72 10.82 -16.51
N THR A 320 1.79 10.21 -17.25
CA THR A 320 0.36 10.49 -17.07
C THR A 320 -0.17 9.90 -15.77
N GLY A 321 -1.14 10.54 -15.12
CA GLY A 321 -1.88 9.94 -14.02
C GLY A 321 -2.77 8.79 -14.50
N GLY A 322 -2.97 7.78 -13.65
CA GLY A 322 -3.86 6.65 -13.91
C GLY A 322 -5.33 7.05 -13.81
N ALA A 323 -6.21 6.37 -14.52
CA ALA A 323 -7.64 6.64 -14.43
C ALA A 323 -8.20 6.20 -13.07
N GLY A 324 -9.22 6.89 -12.57
CA GLY A 324 -10.03 6.42 -11.47
C GLY A 324 -10.87 5.22 -11.87
N GLY A 325 -11.05 4.27 -10.95
CA GLY A 325 -11.89 3.11 -11.16
C GLY A 325 -13.38 3.48 -11.23
N THR A 326 -14.18 2.67 -11.92
CA THR A 326 -15.63 2.85 -11.92
C THR A 326 -16.25 2.42 -10.60
N GLY A 327 -17.28 3.11 -10.13
CA GLY A 327 -18.14 2.61 -9.05
C GLY A 327 -18.95 1.39 -9.48
N GLY A 328 -19.40 0.56 -8.53
CA GLY A 328 -20.45 -0.41 -8.83
C GLY A 328 -21.82 0.25 -8.95
N LEU A 329 -22.89 -0.51 -9.21
CA LEU A 329 -24.24 0.00 -9.54
C LEU A 329 -24.74 1.20 -8.70
N PHE A 330 -24.40 1.25 -7.40
CA PHE A 330 -24.78 2.29 -6.45
C PHE A 330 -23.60 3.14 -5.94
N GLY A 331 -22.36 2.83 -6.35
CA GLY A 331 -21.14 3.46 -5.87
C GLY A 331 -20.69 4.65 -6.72
N GLY A 332 -19.96 5.57 -6.10
CA GLY A 332 -19.30 6.68 -6.83
C GLY A 332 -18.08 6.22 -7.63
N GLY A 333 -17.66 7.03 -8.60
CA GLY A 333 -16.41 6.82 -9.32
C GLY A 333 -15.19 7.22 -8.49
N GLY A 334 -14.06 6.56 -8.73
CA GLY A 334 -12.78 6.92 -8.09
C GLY A 334 -12.15 8.15 -8.74
N ALA A 335 -11.35 8.91 -7.98
CA ALA A 335 -10.62 10.04 -8.53
C ALA A 335 -9.52 9.59 -9.51
N GLY A 336 -9.26 10.37 -10.56
CA GLY A 336 -8.10 10.19 -11.42
C GLY A 336 -6.80 10.58 -10.72
N GLY A 337 -5.70 9.93 -11.08
CA GLY A 337 -4.38 10.23 -10.55
C GLY A 337 -3.81 11.52 -11.14
N THR A 338 -2.94 12.21 -10.40
CA THR A 338 -2.26 13.41 -10.94
C THR A 338 -1.21 13.01 -11.97
N GLY A 339 -0.99 13.87 -12.97
CA GLY A 339 0.17 13.76 -13.85
C GLY A 339 1.48 14.02 -13.11
N GLY A 340 2.54 13.38 -13.56
CA GLY A 340 3.90 13.57 -13.05
C GLY A 340 4.52 14.85 -13.57
N GLN A 341 5.50 15.39 -12.84
CA GLN A 341 6.23 16.57 -13.29
C GLN A 341 7.26 16.22 -14.35
N GLY A 342 7.42 17.11 -15.34
CA GLY A 342 8.51 17.07 -16.32
C GLY A 342 9.48 18.23 -16.07
N THR A 343 10.78 18.02 -15.91
CA THR A 343 11.67 19.15 -15.58
C THR A 343 12.13 19.92 -16.81
N ASN A 344 12.53 19.26 -17.90
CA ASN A 344 12.98 19.89 -19.15
C ASN A 344 12.07 19.59 -20.36
N ALA A 345 10.91 18.98 -20.11
CA ALA A 345 9.89 18.74 -21.11
C ALA A 345 8.50 18.87 -20.48
N ASN A 346 7.48 18.30 -21.10
CA ASN A 346 6.10 18.57 -20.72
C ASN A 346 5.76 17.90 -19.38
N GLY A 347 4.88 18.51 -18.61
CA GLY A 347 4.22 17.84 -17.50
C GLY A 347 3.28 16.75 -18.01
N GLY A 348 3.11 15.68 -17.23
CA GLY A 348 2.22 14.58 -17.59
C GLY A 348 0.75 14.96 -17.45
N ASN A 349 -0.13 14.40 -18.27
CA ASN A 349 -1.57 14.66 -18.14
C ASN A 349 -2.14 14.02 -16.86
N GLY A 350 -3.15 14.65 -16.27
CA GLY A 350 -3.94 14.04 -15.20
C GLY A 350 -4.81 12.91 -15.73
N GLY A 351 -5.04 11.89 -14.89
CA GLY A 351 -5.91 10.77 -15.20
C GLY A 351 -7.38 11.17 -15.14
N ALA A 352 -8.22 10.54 -15.95
CA ALA A 352 -9.66 10.76 -15.88
C ALA A 352 -10.24 10.24 -14.55
N GLY A 353 -11.23 10.94 -14.01
CA GLY A 353 -12.07 10.43 -12.93
C GLY A 353 -12.93 9.26 -13.42
N GLY A 354 -13.11 8.26 -12.56
CA GLY A 354 -13.95 7.12 -12.85
C GLY A 354 -15.42 7.51 -12.91
N ASN A 355 -16.19 6.81 -13.74
CA ASN A 355 -17.64 6.97 -13.74
C ASN A 355 -18.25 6.34 -12.47
N ALA A 356 -19.33 6.92 -11.97
CA ALA A 356 -20.18 6.28 -10.98
C ALA A 356 -20.87 5.03 -11.55
N GLY A 357 -21.54 4.31 -10.66
CA GLY A 357 -22.47 3.25 -11.00
C GLY A 357 -23.61 3.70 -11.90
N MET A 358 -24.29 2.74 -12.54
CA MET A 358 -25.36 3.06 -13.47
C MET A 358 -26.53 3.82 -12.84
N LEU A 359 -26.87 3.60 -11.57
CA LEU A 359 -28.11 4.13 -10.99
C LEU A 359 -27.88 5.30 -10.02
N PHE A 360 -26.88 5.17 -9.14
CA PHE A 360 -26.52 6.17 -8.14
C PHE A 360 -25.01 6.41 -8.11
N GLY A 361 -24.62 7.56 -7.58
CA GLY A 361 -23.25 7.88 -7.20
C GLY A 361 -22.72 9.09 -7.95
N ASN A 362 -21.79 9.79 -7.32
CA ASN A 362 -21.10 10.91 -7.95
C ASN A 362 -19.99 10.38 -8.85
N GLY A 363 -19.75 11.06 -9.97
CA GLY A 363 -18.58 10.81 -10.78
C GLY A 363 -17.30 11.17 -10.04
N GLY A 364 -16.22 10.45 -10.30
CA GLY A 364 -14.90 10.74 -9.72
C GLY A 364 -14.33 12.04 -10.27
N THR A 365 -13.54 12.75 -9.47
CA THR A 365 -12.83 13.94 -9.94
C THR A 365 -11.71 13.56 -10.91
N GLY A 366 -11.47 14.36 -11.94
CA GLY A 366 -10.28 14.25 -12.77
C GLY A 366 -9.01 14.60 -11.99
N GLY A 367 -7.90 13.95 -12.34
CA GLY A 367 -6.60 14.26 -11.76
C GLY A 367 -6.02 15.55 -12.34
N ASN A 368 -5.21 16.27 -11.57
CA ASN A 368 -4.51 17.45 -12.07
C ASN A 368 -3.42 17.06 -13.07
N GLY A 369 -3.16 17.90 -14.05
CA GLY A 369 -1.97 17.82 -14.89
C GLY A 369 -0.70 18.15 -14.10
N GLY A 370 0.40 17.51 -14.47
CA GLY A 370 1.72 17.78 -13.92
C GLY A 370 2.29 19.09 -14.45
N SER A 371 3.08 19.77 -13.63
CA SER A 371 3.83 20.96 -14.05
C SER A 371 5.04 20.60 -14.90
N SER A 372 5.49 21.58 -15.69
CA SER A 372 6.84 21.60 -16.24
C SER A 372 7.71 22.60 -15.46
N GLU A 373 9.00 22.31 -15.25
CA GLU A 373 9.94 23.28 -14.63
C GLU A 373 10.57 24.21 -15.67
N PHE A 374 10.99 23.68 -16.82
CA PHE A 374 11.71 24.40 -17.87
C PHE A 374 11.21 24.07 -19.28
N ASN A 375 10.91 25.11 -20.07
CA ASN A 375 10.59 25.13 -21.51
C ASN A 375 9.46 24.19 -22.00
N GLY A 376 8.91 23.32 -21.15
CA GLY A 376 7.85 22.38 -21.50
C GLY A 376 6.47 22.91 -21.12
N ALA A 377 5.44 22.42 -21.81
CA ALA A 377 4.07 22.73 -21.45
C ALA A 377 3.68 22.02 -20.14
N GLY A 378 2.75 22.61 -19.38
CA GLY A 378 2.07 21.89 -18.32
C GLY A 378 1.15 20.81 -18.90
N GLY A 379 0.99 19.70 -18.18
CA GLY A 379 0.08 18.63 -18.58
C GLY A 379 -1.38 19.07 -18.47
N ALA A 380 -2.24 18.52 -19.32
CA ALA A 380 -3.68 18.78 -19.21
C ALA A 380 -4.27 18.14 -17.94
N GLY A 381 -5.30 18.76 -17.37
CA GLY A 381 -6.12 18.15 -16.35
C GLY A 381 -6.97 17.01 -16.90
N GLY A 382 -7.17 15.96 -16.11
CA GLY A 382 -8.04 14.84 -16.46
C GLY A 382 -9.51 15.23 -16.43
N SER A 383 -10.33 14.60 -17.26
CA SER A 383 -11.78 14.83 -17.21
C SER A 383 -12.39 14.25 -15.94
N GLY A 384 -13.43 14.89 -15.40
CA GLY A 384 -14.28 14.31 -14.36
C GLY A 384 -15.11 13.14 -14.91
N GLY A 385 -15.41 12.18 -14.05
CA GLY A 385 -16.26 11.04 -14.36
C GLY A 385 -17.74 11.39 -14.35
N ASN A 386 -18.55 10.63 -15.09
CA ASN A 386 -19.99 10.83 -15.11
C ASN A 386 -20.65 10.29 -13.82
N ALA A 387 -21.72 10.95 -13.39
CA ALA A 387 -22.58 10.48 -12.31
C ALA A 387 -23.44 9.27 -12.72
N GLY A 388 -24.14 8.68 -11.75
CA GLY A 388 -25.15 7.68 -12.01
C GLY A 388 -26.36 8.26 -12.73
N MET A 389 -27.07 7.43 -13.51
CA MET A 389 -28.12 7.89 -14.41
C MET A 389 -29.26 8.61 -13.69
N LEU A 390 -29.61 8.24 -12.46
CA LEU A 390 -30.76 8.80 -11.76
C LEU A 390 -30.35 9.85 -10.74
N PHE A 391 -29.36 9.52 -9.89
CA PHE A 391 -28.88 10.38 -8.82
C PHE A 391 -27.36 10.49 -8.82
N GLY A 392 -26.86 11.73 -8.72
CA GLY A 392 -25.44 12.01 -8.46
C GLY A 392 -24.93 13.23 -9.19
N ALA A 393 -23.92 13.86 -8.61
CA ALA A 393 -23.22 14.97 -9.23
C ALA A 393 -22.16 14.48 -10.22
N GLY A 394 -21.99 15.20 -11.32
CA GLY A 394 -20.89 14.98 -12.24
C GLY A 394 -19.54 15.23 -11.55
N GLY A 395 -18.53 14.43 -11.88
CA GLY A 395 -17.18 14.64 -11.38
C GLY A 395 -16.60 15.96 -11.87
N THR A 396 -15.82 16.63 -11.03
CA THR A 396 -15.11 17.84 -11.44
C THR A 396 -13.96 17.48 -12.38
N GLY A 397 -13.66 18.33 -13.35
CA GLY A 397 -12.41 18.24 -14.10
C GLY A 397 -11.19 18.55 -13.24
N GLY A 398 -10.05 17.96 -13.56
CA GLY A 398 -8.77 18.27 -12.92
C GLY A 398 -8.18 19.57 -13.47
N ASN A 399 -7.35 20.25 -12.69
CA ASN A 399 -6.68 21.47 -13.16
C ASN A 399 -5.56 21.12 -14.14
N GLY A 400 -5.29 22.01 -15.10
CA GLY A 400 -4.10 21.96 -15.92
C GLY A 400 -2.83 22.27 -15.12
N GLY A 401 -1.72 21.68 -15.52
CA GLY A 401 -0.40 21.93 -14.94
C GLY A 401 0.19 23.25 -15.42
N ASN A 402 1.08 23.84 -14.63
CA ASN A 402 1.79 25.05 -15.06
C ASN A 402 2.88 24.73 -16.09
N GLY A 403 3.07 25.60 -17.07
CA GLY A 403 4.17 25.54 -18.02
C GLY A 403 5.51 25.95 -17.41
N GLY A 404 6.58 25.39 -17.94
CA GLY A 404 7.94 25.59 -17.46
C GLY A 404 8.51 26.94 -17.85
N GLY A 405 9.33 27.50 -16.96
CA GLY A 405 10.04 28.76 -17.20
C GLY A 405 11.08 28.62 -18.32
N GLY A 406 11.52 29.74 -18.87
CA GLY A 406 12.59 29.74 -19.86
C GLY A 406 13.96 29.30 -19.34
N ALA A 407 14.70 28.54 -20.14
CA ALA A 407 16.12 28.33 -19.88
C ALA A 407 16.95 29.61 -20.09
N ILE A 408 17.92 29.81 -19.19
CA ILE A 408 18.93 30.87 -19.32
C ILE A 408 19.80 30.55 -20.55
N GLY A 409 19.70 31.36 -21.62
CA GLY A 409 20.60 31.23 -22.79
C GLY A 409 19.98 31.34 -24.18
N GLY A 410 18.73 31.79 -24.34
CA GLY A 410 18.12 32.01 -25.65
C GLY A 410 17.43 30.77 -26.26
N GLY A 411 17.00 29.84 -25.42
CA GLY A 411 16.11 28.73 -25.81
C GLY A 411 14.70 29.22 -26.20
N PRO A 412 13.76 28.32 -26.54
CA PRO A 412 12.38 28.69 -26.86
C PRO A 412 11.68 29.46 -25.71
N GLY A 413 10.57 30.12 -26.04
CA GLY A 413 9.74 30.88 -25.10
C GLY A 413 9.22 30.04 -23.93
N GLY A 414 8.53 30.69 -22.97
CA GLY A 414 7.99 29.98 -21.81
C GLY A 414 7.04 28.86 -22.22
N GLY A 415 6.99 27.77 -21.47
CA GLY A 415 6.09 26.66 -21.77
C GLY A 415 4.62 27.06 -21.54
N ALA A 416 3.70 26.59 -22.38
CA ALA A 416 2.28 26.86 -22.20
C ALA A 416 1.74 26.18 -20.93
N GLY A 417 0.74 26.76 -20.29
CA GLY A 417 -0.04 26.09 -19.26
C GLY A 417 -0.91 24.98 -19.87
N GLY A 418 -1.13 23.91 -19.11
CA GLY A 418 -2.02 22.83 -19.53
C GLY A 418 -3.49 23.26 -19.46
N ALA A 419 -4.32 22.72 -20.35
CA ALA A 419 -5.76 22.96 -20.27
C ALA A 419 -6.38 22.29 -19.04
N GLY A 420 -7.42 22.90 -18.47
CA GLY A 420 -8.27 22.30 -17.46
C GLY A 420 -9.12 21.16 -18.01
N GLY A 421 -9.33 20.14 -17.20
CA GLY A 421 -10.14 18.98 -17.56
C GLY A 421 -11.63 19.33 -17.65
N ALA A 422 -12.34 18.69 -18.59
CA ALA A 422 -13.79 18.81 -18.67
C ALA A 422 -14.49 18.13 -17.49
N ALA A 423 -15.64 18.66 -17.09
CA ALA A 423 -16.52 18.05 -16.12
C ALA A 423 -17.21 16.79 -16.63
N GLY A 424 -17.50 15.88 -15.70
CA GLY A 424 -18.42 14.76 -15.93
C GLY A 424 -19.88 15.18 -15.89
N LYS A 425 -20.76 14.40 -16.50
CA LYS A 425 -22.20 14.69 -16.58
C LYS A 425 -22.93 14.35 -15.27
N ALA A 426 -23.95 15.14 -14.94
CA ALA A 426 -24.84 14.91 -13.81
C ALA A 426 -25.84 13.77 -14.07
N GLY A 427 -26.48 13.28 -13.01
CA GLY A 427 -27.64 12.40 -13.11
C GLY A 427 -28.84 13.07 -13.78
N THR A 428 -29.69 12.26 -14.40
CA THR A 428 -30.83 12.74 -15.20
C THR A 428 -32.00 13.25 -14.36
N LEU A 429 -32.15 12.80 -13.10
CA LEU A 429 -33.23 13.22 -12.21
C LEU A 429 -32.73 14.20 -11.15
N PHE A 430 -31.77 13.80 -10.31
CA PHE A 430 -31.17 14.68 -9.31
C PHE A 430 -29.65 14.67 -9.42
N GLY A 431 -29.03 15.85 -9.49
CA GLY A 431 -27.58 15.97 -9.52
C GLY A 431 -27.12 17.30 -10.06
N ASP A 432 -26.07 17.84 -9.42
CA ASP A 432 -25.39 19.01 -9.94
C ASP A 432 -24.47 18.61 -11.12
N GLY A 433 -24.37 19.50 -12.10
CA GLY A 433 -23.34 19.44 -13.12
C GLY A 433 -21.95 19.50 -12.48
N GLY A 434 -21.03 18.72 -13.01
CA GLY A 434 -19.63 18.82 -12.62
C GLY A 434 -19.04 20.16 -13.05
N SER A 435 -18.12 20.70 -12.25
CA SER A 435 -17.34 21.88 -12.62
C SER A 435 -16.17 21.50 -13.52
N GLY A 436 -15.83 22.38 -14.46
CA GLY A 436 -14.58 22.26 -15.22
C GLY A 436 -13.37 22.55 -14.35
N GLY A 437 -12.22 21.99 -14.70
CA GLY A 437 -10.95 22.29 -14.06
C GLY A 437 -10.36 23.61 -14.55
N ASN A 438 -9.53 24.27 -13.75
CA ASN A 438 -8.87 25.50 -14.18
C ASN A 438 -7.72 25.18 -15.14
N GLY A 439 -7.46 26.08 -16.08
CA GLY A 439 -6.25 26.05 -16.89
C GLY A 439 -5.00 26.39 -16.08
N GLY A 440 -3.87 25.81 -16.47
CA GLY A 440 -2.57 26.06 -15.86
C GLY A 440 -1.97 27.38 -16.34
N ASN A 441 -1.09 27.97 -15.54
CA ASN A 441 -0.41 29.20 -15.96
C ASN A 441 0.72 28.88 -16.95
N GLY A 442 0.95 29.77 -17.91
CA GLY A 442 2.11 29.74 -18.77
C GLY A 442 3.40 30.11 -18.03
N GLY A 443 4.50 29.53 -18.47
CA GLY A 443 5.83 29.74 -17.90
C GLY A 443 6.38 31.13 -18.20
N GLY A 444 7.01 31.74 -17.18
CA GLY A 444 7.68 33.03 -17.32
C GLY A 444 9.08 32.91 -17.95
N GLN A 445 9.62 34.04 -18.41
CA GLN A 445 10.93 34.18 -19.05
C GLN A 445 11.73 35.36 -18.48
N PHE A 446 13.04 35.24 -18.55
CA PHE A 446 13.99 36.35 -18.40
C PHE A 446 14.83 36.41 -19.69
N GLN A 447 15.12 37.61 -20.22
CA GLN A 447 16.01 37.85 -21.38
C GLN A 447 15.42 37.80 -22.82
N GLY A 448 14.29 38.43 -23.11
CA GLY A 448 13.99 38.81 -24.50
C GLY A 448 12.94 37.98 -25.24
N LEU A 449 12.50 36.86 -24.69
CA LEU A 449 11.54 35.93 -25.34
C LEU A 449 10.11 36.06 -24.79
N ALA A 450 9.15 35.56 -25.57
CA ALA A 450 7.74 35.48 -25.20
C ALA A 450 7.53 34.54 -24.00
N GLY A 451 6.65 34.96 -23.08
CA GLY A 451 6.16 34.07 -22.03
C GLY A 451 5.25 32.98 -22.65
N GLY A 452 5.05 31.88 -21.93
CA GLY A 452 4.14 30.84 -22.37
C GLY A 452 2.68 31.24 -22.23
N ASP A 453 1.81 30.75 -23.09
CA ASP A 453 0.37 31.02 -22.98
C ASP A 453 -0.23 30.31 -21.77
N GLY A 454 -1.26 30.89 -21.16
CA GLY A 454 -2.07 30.21 -20.17
C GLY A 454 -2.96 29.15 -20.80
N GLY A 455 -3.21 28.06 -20.09
CA GLY A 455 -4.11 27.01 -20.56
C GLY A 455 -5.58 27.41 -20.42
N ASP A 456 -6.44 26.89 -21.29
CA ASP A 456 -7.88 27.14 -21.20
C ASP A 456 -8.51 26.44 -20.00
N GLY A 457 -9.58 27.02 -19.48
CA GLY A 457 -10.45 26.39 -18.50
C GLY A 457 -11.24 25.22 -19.08
N GLY A 458 -11.52 24.23 -18.25
CA GLY A 458 -12.30 23.06 -18.61
C GLY A 458 -13.79 23.35 -18.72
N ALA A 459 -14.47 22.69 -19.65
CA ALA A 459 -15.91 22.81 -19.80
C ALA A 459 -16.67 22.27 -18.58
N ALA A 460 -17.69 23.01 -18.13
CA ALA A 460 -18.66 22.51 -17.15
C ALA A 460 -19.65 21.51 -17.76
N SER A 461 -20.50 20.92 -16.91
CA SER A 461 -21.65 20.15 -17.38
C SER A 461 -22.98 20.67 -16.84
N ASN A 462 -24.05 20.33 -17.55
CA ASN A 462 -25.41 20.75 -17.20
C ASN A 462 -25.98 19.83 -16.10
N ALA A 463 -26.89 20.39 -15.30
CA ALA A 463 -27.85 19.61 -14.54
C ALA A 463 -29.09 19.30 -15.38
N VAL A 464 -29.71 18.13 -15.16
CA VAL A 464 -30.78 17.65 -16.05
C VAL A 464 -32.17 18.00 -15.55
N LEU A 465 -32.66 17.55 -14.39
CA LEU A 465 -34.02 17.91 -13.92
C LEU A 465 -33.96 18.76 -12.65
N PHE A 466 -33.40 18.21 -11.58
CA PHE A 466 -33.17 18.90 -10.31
C PHE A 466 -31.67 18.99 -10.02
N GLY A 467 -31.13 20.19 -9.91
CA GLY A 467 -29.71 20.42 -9.64
C GLY A 467 -29.19 21.69 -10.32
N ASN A 468 -28.04 22.14 -9.88
CA ASN A 468 -27.35 23.30 -10.42
C ASN A 468 -26.42 22.89 -11.57
N GLY A 469 -26.29 23.72 -12.59
CA GLY A 469 -25.24 23.54 -13.58
C GLY A 469 -23.86 23.75 -12.96
N GLY A 470 -22.85 23.05 -13.49
CA GLY A 470 -21.48 23.17 -13.00
C GLY A 470 -20.83 24.50 -13.37
N SER A 471 -19.86 24.96 -12.60
CA SER A 471 -19.07 26.14 -12.99
C SER A 471 -18.04 25.81 -14.06
N GLY A 472 -17.87 26.70 -15.03
CA GLY A 472 -16.77 26.62 -16.00
C GLY A 472 -15.42 26.83 -15.33
N GLY A 473 -14.39 26.14 -15.81
CA GLY A 473 -13.03 26.36 -15.34
C GLY A 473 -12.50 27.73 -15.73
N SER A 474 -11.71 28.37 -14.89
CA SER A 474 -11.01 29.61 -15.25
C SER A 474 -9.86 29.32 -16.22
N GLY A 475 -9.59 30.24 -17.13
CA GLY A 475 -8.35 30.23 -17.91
C GLY A 475 -7.13 30.52 -17.05
N GLY A 476 -5.99 29.96 -17.43
CA GLY A 476 -4.70 30.20 -16.79
C GLY A 476 -4.07 31.50 -17.25
N ASN A 477 -3.22 32.09 -16.43
CA ASN A 477 -2.52 33.32 -16.80
C ASN A 477 -1.38 33.02 -17.78
N GLY A 478 -1.18 33.90 -18.75
CA GLY A 478 0.02 33.91 -19.58
C GLY A 478 1.26 34.26 -18.77
N GLY A 479 2.37 33.66 -19.15
CA GLY A 479 3.67 33.88 -18.54
C GLY A 479 4.24 35.26 -18.83
N SER A 480 5.05 35.78 -17.91
CA SER A 480 5.79 37.02 -18.11
C SER A 480 6.90 36.85 -19.16
N GLY A 481 7.07 37.81 -20.07
CA GLY A 481 8.12 37.84 -21.10
C GLY A 481 8.13 39.17 -21.85
N THR A 482 8.94 39.33 -22.90
CA THR A 482 9.02 40.60 -23.65
C THR A 482 7.74 40.96 -24.38
N THR A 483 7.04 39.97 -24.93
CA THR A 483 5.70 40.13 -25.50
C THR A 483 4.60 39.61 -24.57
N GLY A 484 4.96 39.01 -23.43
CA GLY A 484 4.04 38.24 -22.58
C GLY A 484 3.50 36.99 -23.28
N GLY A 485 2.92 36.07 -22.53
CA GLY A 485 2.06 35.01 -23.05
C GLY A 485 0.59 35.44 -23.07
N ALA A 486 -0.21 34.86 -23.95
CA ALA A 486 -1.65 35.04 -23.95
C ALA A 486 -2.28 34.43 -22.68
N GLY A 487 -3.39 35.00 -22.21
CA GLY A 487 -4.20 34.37 -21.17
C GLY A 487 -5.08 33.27 -21.77
N GLY A 488 -5.30 32.20 -21.02
CA GLY A 488 -6.23 31.14 -21.43
C GLY A 488 -7.68 31.58 -21.34
N ASP A 489 -8.55 30.96 -22.14
CA ASP A 489 -9.98 31.24 -22.13
C ASP A 489 -10.65 30.60 -20.91
N GLY A 490 -11.59 31.32 -20.29
CA GLY A 490 -12.51 30.78 -19.29
C GLY A 490 -13.64 30.00 -19.97
N ALA A 491 -14.01 28.86 -19.40
CA ALA A 491 -15.07 28.03 -19.96
C ALA A 491 -16.47 28.47 -19.54
N ASN A 492 -17.48 28.13 -20.34
CA ASN A 492 -18.87 28.38 -20.00
C ASN A 492 -19.32 27.55 -18.79
N GLY A 493 -20.19 28.13 -17.98
CA GLY A 493 -20.95 27.43 -16.95
C GLY A 493 -22.05 26.56 -17.55
N GLY A 494 -22.40 25.48 -16.86
CA GLY A 494 -23.44 24.56 -17.27
C GLY A 494 -24.84 25.08 -16.97
N ASP A 495 -25.82 24.61 -17.73
CA ASP A 495 -27.21 24.99 -17.56
C ASP A 495 -27.91 24.20 -16.44
N ALA A 496 -29.03 24.74 -15.96
CA ALA A 496 -30.00 24.02 -15.13
C ALA A 496 -31.38 24.03 -15.79
N TRP A 497 -32.06 22.88 -15.85
CA TRP A 497 -33.30 22.75 -16.61
C TRP A 497 -34.57 23.16 -15.84
N LEU A 498 -35.02 22.37 -14.85
CA LEU A 498 -36.31 22.54 -14.20
C LEU A 498 -36.20 23.33 -12.89
N ILE A 499 -35.43 22.82 -11.92
CA ILE A 499 -35.15 23.50 -10.64
C ILE A 499 -33.65 23.47 -10.37
N GLY A 500 -33.06 24.65 -10.26
CA GLY A 500 -31.64 24.83 -9.93
C GLY A 500 -31.05 26.07 -10.58
N ASN A 501 -29.85 26.45 -10.15
CA ASN A 501 -29.14 27.60 -10.70
C ASN A 501 -28.25 27.17 -11.88
N GLY A 502 -28.13 28.00 -12.90
CA GLY A 502 -27.07 27.86 -13.88
C GLY A 502 -25.70 28.07 -13.21
N GLY A 503 -24.68 27.36 -13.70
CA GLY A 503 -23.33 27.46 -13.20
C GLY A 503 -22.63 28.73 -13.69
N ASN A 504 -21.69 29.23 -12.91
CA ASN A 504 -20.92 30.42 -13.30
C ASN A 504 -19.95 30.10 -14.44
N GLY A 505 -19.73 31.07 -15.33
CA GLY A 505 -18.65 31.03 -16.31
C GLY A 505 -17.29 31.20 -15.63
N GLY A 506 -16.26 30.61 -16.22
CA GLY A 506 -14.89 30.74 -15.79
C GLY A 506 -14.32 32.11 -16.14
N ASN A 507 -13.45 32.64 -15.27
CA ASN A 507 -12.76 33.89 -15.54
C ASN A 507 -11.73 33.72 -16.66
N ALA A 508 -11.45 34.82 -17.37
CA ALA A 508 -10.36 34.87 -18.34
C ALA A 508 -9.00 34.83 -17.64
N GLY A 509 -8.04 34.16 -18.26
CA GLY A 509 -6.64 34.29 -17.89
C GLY A 509 -6.10 35.68 -18.22
N THR A 510 -5.27 36.24 -17.35
CA THR A 510 -4.54 37.48 -17.67
C THR A 510 -3.41 37.18 -18.65
N GLY A 511 -3.16 38.05 -19.64
CA GLY A 511 -2.05 37.88 -20.58
C GLY A 511 -2.06 38.92 -21.69
N ALA A 512 -1.24 38.73 -22.73
CA ALA A 512 -1.14 39.63 -23.87
C ALA A 512 -1.30 38.86 -25.20
N PRO A 513 -2.53 38.76 -25.77
CA PRO A 513 -3.79 39.29 -25.23
C PRO A 513 -4.33 38.48 -24.04
N PRO A 514 -5.23 39.05 -23.23
CA PRO A 514 -5.96 38.28 -22.22
C PRO A 514 -6.92 37.29 -22.88
N GLY A 515 -7.28 36.24 -22.16
CA GLY A 515 -8.27 35.27 -22.60
C GLY A 515 -9.69 35.84 -22.62
N GLN A 516 -10.63 35.06 -23.13
CA GLN A 516 -12.05 35.36 -23.10
C GLN A 516 -12.71 34.81 -21.84
N ALA A 517 -13.60 35.58 -21.22
CA ALA A 517 -14.37 35.11 -20.09
C ALA A 517 -15.50 34.18 -20.53
N GLY A 518 -15.72 33.12 -19.75
CA GLY A 518 -16.82 32.19 -19.96
C GLY A 518 -18.18 32.81 -19.64
N THR A 519 -19.20 32.41 -20.37
CA THR A 519 -20.59 32.80 -20.09
C THR A 519 -21.16 31.97 -18.94
N GLY A 520 -22.03 32.59 -18.13
CA GLY A 520 -22.81 31.87 -17.11
C GLY A 520 -23.92 31.03 -17.75
N GLY A 521 -24.14 29.83 -17.21
CA GLY A 521 -25.21 28.94 -17.64
C GLY A 521 -26.59 29.49 -17.33
N ILE A 522 -27.59 29.08 -18.12
CA ILE A 522 -28.96 29.58 -18.01
C ILE A 522 -29.85 28.68 -17.15
N ARG A 523 -30.85 29.28 -16.50
CA ARG A 523 -31.99 28.57 -15.91
C ARG A 523 -33.10 28.42 -16.97
N LEU A 524 -33.61 27.21 -17.19
CA LEU A 524 -34.52 26.98 -18.33
C LEU A 524 -36.03 27.08 -18.00
N ARG A 525 -36.50 26.74 -16.80
CA ARG A 525 -37.96 26.66 -16.51
C ARG A 525 -38.45 27.30 -15.21
N LEU A 526 -38.34 26.62 -14.05
CA LEU A 526 -39.25 26.88 -12.92
C LEU A 526 -38.62 27.74 -11.81
N PHE A 527 -37.55 27.28 -11.15
CA PHE A 527 -36.91 27.98 -10.02
C PHE A 527 -35.38 27.98 -10.15
N GLY A 528 -34.71 29.06 -9.69
CA GLY A 528 -33.24 29.21 -9.74
C GLY A 528 -32.76 30.62 -10.11
N ARG A 529 -31.48 30.76 -10.48
CA ARG A 529 -30.85 31.96 -11.06
C ARG A 529 -29.93 31.55 -12.20
N ASN A 530 -29.68 32.45 -13.15
CA ASN A 530 -28.61 32.26 -14.13
C ASN A 530 -27.26 32.33 -13.41
N GLY A 531 -26.26 31.63 -13.94
CA GLY A 531 -24.89 31.81 -13.52
C GLY A 531 -24.37 33.19 -13.90
N THR A 532 -23.37 33.66 -13.17
CA THR A 532 -22.65 34.88 -13.55
C THR A 532 -21.66 34.58 -14.67
N ASN A 533 -21.45 35.52 -15.59
CA ASN A 533 -20.32 35.46 -16.50
C ASN A 533 -19.02 35.58 -15.71
N GLY A 534 -17.95 34.99 -16.24
CA GLY A 534 -16.59 35.22 -15.74
C GLY A 534 -16.18 36.67 -15.91
N SER A 535 -15.19 37.07 -15.11
CA SER A 535 -14.51 38.36 -15.24
C SER A 535 -13.34 38.30 -16.21
#